data_AF-A0A8J4CDD1-F1
#
_entry.id   AF-A0A8J4CDD1-F1
#
_cell.length_a   1.000
_cell.length_b   1.000
_cell.length_c   1.000
_cell.angle_alpha   90.00
_cell.angle_beta   90.00
_cell.angle_gamma   90.00
#
_symmetry.space_group_name_H-M   'P 1'
#
loop_
_entity.id
_entity.type
_entity.pdbx_description
1 polymer ?
#
loop_
_entity_poly.entity_id
_entity_poly.type
_entity_poly.pdbx_seq_one_letter_code
_entity_poly.pdbx_strand_id
1 'polypeptide(L)'
;MATSQKAPCCRPTTTTMAMLLLFLATLATSFRFSQACVDPSTYAYKKIEYRNPAEGGRLYILYDINGPDGCLNDFQTAKAVCARDKLELAPQDDSKSLAAVRQLAISRHVTSWLDGDTSEFGLCYLMSQEGFVHQQGCNQPVRFVCRGAAGTDSALPSPPPSQLSQACVDPFTYAYKKIEYRNPAERGRLYILYDINGPDGCLNDFQTAKAVCA
;
A
#
# COMPACT_ATOMS: atom_id res chain seq x y z
N MET A 1 27.10 -0.78 87.60
CA MET A 1 25.96 0.14 87.81
C MET A 1 25.06 0.00 86.59
N ALA A 2 24.09 -0.93 86.63
CA ALA A 2 22.67 -0.68 86.94
C ALA A 2 21.93 0.05 85.79
N THR A 3 21.26 -0.70 84.90
CA THR A 3 19.77 -0.77 84.66
C THR A 3 19.16 0.50 84.06
N SER A 4 18.38 0.51 82.98
CA SER A 4 17.03 -0.07 82.82
C SER A 4 16.47 0.26 81.41
N GLN A 5 16.16 -0.71 80.55
CA GLN A 5 14.83 -1.17 80.09
C GLN A 5 13.76 -0.11 79.70
N LYS A 6 13.25 -0.21 78.45
CA LYS A 6 11.80 -0.41 78.18
C LYS A 6 11.52 -0.89 76.75
N ALA A 7 10.91 -2.07 76.64
CA ALA A 7 10.02 -2.47 75.55
C ALA A 7 8.64 -2.74 76.17
N PRO A 8 7.56 -2.79 75.36
CA PRO A 8 6.68 -3.93 75.52
C PRO A 8 6.22 -4.55 74.19
N CYS A 9 6.04 -5.87 74.29
CA CYS A 9 5.50 -6.82 73.34
C CYS A 9 4.02 -6.56 72.99
N CYS A 10 3.55 -7.14 71.86
CA CYS A 10 2.39 -8.06 71.83
C CYS A 10 2.11 -8.62 70.41
N ARG A 11 2.18 -9.94 70.28
CA ARG A 11 1.35 -10.83 69.43
C ARG A 11 0.52 -11.70 70.41
N PRO A 12 -0.47 -12.56 70.05
CA PRO A 12 -1.11 -12.87 68.76
C PRO A 12 -2.67 -12.94 68.83
N THR A 13 -3.41 -13.08 67.72
CA THR A 13 -4.56 -14.03 67.65
C THR A 13 -4.95 -14.37 66.22
N THR A 14 -5.00 -15.66 65.93
CA THR A 14 -5.59 -16.31 64.76
C THR A 14 -7.12 -16.25 64.85
N THR A 15 -7.85 -15.97 63.77
CA THR A 15 -9.14 -16.59 63.37
C THR A 15 -9.64 -15.94 62.06
N THR A 16 -9.53 -16.71 60.98
CA THR A 16 -10.55 -16.93 59.93
C THR A 16 -11.37 -15.73 59.42
N MET A 17 -11.12 -15.32 58.16
CA MET A 17 -12.20 -15.26 57.17
C MET A 17 -11.61 -15.16 55.76
N ALA A 18 -11.94 -16.18 54.97
CA ALA A 18 -11.78 -16.18 53.53
C ALA A 18 -12.55 -15.02 52.92
N MET A 19 -11.85 -14.12 52.22
CA MET A 19 -12.37 -13.32 51.10
C MET A 19 -11.28 -12.31 50.70
N LEU A 20 -10.36 -12.73 49.83
CA LEU A 20 -9.89 -11.89 48.72
C LEU A 20 -9.13 -12.74 47.70
N LEU A 21 -9.77 -13.83 47.25
CA LEU A 21 -9.48 -14.41 45.94
C LEU A 21 -10.14 -13.51 44.89
N LEU A 22 -9.49 -12.40 44.53
CA LEU A 22 -9.85 -11.57 43.37
C LEU A 22 -8.82 -10.44 43.29
N PHE A 23 -7.62 -10.71 42.80
CA PHE A 23 -6.72 -9.76 42.12
C PHE A 23 -5.41 -10.49 41.82
N LEU A 24 -5.42 -11.35 40.81
CA LEU A 24 -4.26 -11.75 39.98
C LEU A 24 -4.72 -12.71 38.88
N ALA A 25 -5.81 -12.34 38.20
CA ALA A 25 -6.23 -12.94 36.94
C ALA A 25 -6.34 -11.80 35.94
N THR A 26 -5.24 -11.56 35.18
CA THR A 26 -5.19 -11.01 33.80
C THR A 26 -3.78 -10.47 33.46
N LEU A 27 -2.77 -11.34 33.43
CA LEU A 27 -1.62 -11.16 32.54
C LEU A 27 -1.68 -12.23 31.44
N ALA A 28 -2.77 -12.19 30.67
CA ALA A 28 -2.95 -13.03 29.49
C ALA A 28 -3.64 -12.20 28.42
N THR A 29 -2.91 -11.25 27.84
CA THR A 29 -3.22 -10.52 26.60
C THR A 29 -2.10 -9.49 26.42
N SER A 30 -1.08 -9.70 25.59
CA SER A 30 -1.25 -9.59 24.14
C SER A 30 0.04 -10.07 23.44
N PHE A 31 0.25 -11.37 23.30
CA PHE A 31 1.00 -11.83 22.14
C PHE A 31 0.04 -11.71 20.96
N ARG A 32 -0.04 -10.52 20.34
CA ARG A 32 -0.47 -10.49 18.94
C ARG A 32 0.60 -11.27 18.21
N PHE A 33 0.30 -12.51 17.84
CA PHE A 33 1.06 -13.18 16.79
C PHE A 33 1.07 -12.21 15.62
N SER A 34 2.23 -11.67 15.29
CA SER A 34 2.46 -11.14 13.94
C SER A 34 2.19 -12.32 13.03
N GLN A 35 0.99 -12.37 12.45
CA GLN A 35 0.64 -13.38 11.47
C GLN A 35 1.70 -13.28 10.37
N ALA A 36 2.49 -14.33 10.20
CA ALA A 36 3.56 -14.34 9.21
C ALA A 36 2.93 -14.36 7.81
N CYS A 37 3.51 -13.58 6.90
CA CYS A 37 3.13 -13.58 5.49
C CYS A 37 3.15 -15.01 4.92
N VAL A 38 2.10 -15.39 4.19
CA VAL A 38 2.13 -16.60 3.38
C VAL A 38 3.21 -16.45 2.29
N ASP A 39 3.88 -17.54 1.96
CA ASP A 39 4.87 -17.58 0.89
C ASP A 39 4.26 -17.03 -0.42
N PRO A 40 4.83 -15.94 -1.00
CA PRO A 40 4.35 -15.34 -2.25
C PRO A 40 4.23 -16.31 -3.42
N SER A 41 5.00 -17.40 -3.41
CA SER A 41 5.00 -18.43 -4.45
C SER A 41 3.79 -19.37 -4.39
N THR A 42 3.14 -19.49 -3.22
CA THR A 42 1.96 -20.34 -3.00
C THR A 42 0.71 -19.55 -2.64
N TYR A 43 0.86 -18.25 -2.37
CA TYR A 43 -0.24 -17.36 -2.03
C TYR A 43 -1.27 -17.25 -3.17
N ALA A 44 -2.54 -17.34 -2.80
CA ALA A 44 -3.68 -17.21 -3.71
C ALA A 44 -4.06 -15.74 -3.93
N TYR A 45 -3.38 -15.07 -4.85
CA TYR A 45 -3.68 -13.68 -5.22
C TYR A 45 -5.09 -13.50 -5.77
N LYS A 46 -5.69 -12.36 -5.46
CA LYS A 46 -6.84 -11.85 -6.22
C LYS A 46 -6.31 -11.31 -7.55
N LYS A 47 -6.53 -12.09 -8.60
CA LYS A 47 -6.12 -11.74 -9.96
C LYS A 47 -7.20 -10.92 -10.64
N ILE A 48 -6.82 -9.77 -11.20
CA ILE A 48 -7.71 -8.91 -11.97
C ILE A 48 -7.12 -8.78 -13.37
N GLU A 49 -7.86 -9.27 -14.35
CA GLU A 49 -7.40 -9.34 -15.74
C GLU A 49 -7.85 -8.12 -16.56
N TYR A 50 -7.00 -7.71 -17.48
CA TYR A 50 -7.29 -6.72 -18.51
C TYR A 50 -6.67 -7.17 -19.83
N ARG A 51 -7.46 -7.15 -20.91
CA ARG A 51 -6.96 -7.39 -22.26
C ARG A 51 -6.75 -6.05 -22.94
N ASN A 52 -5.50 -5.73 -23.29
CA ASN A 52 -5.15 -4.46 -23.91
C ASN A 52 -5.48 -4.48 -25.42
N PRO A 53 -6.53 -3.78 -25.89
CA PRO A 53 -6.90 -3.79 -27.31
C PRO A 53 -5.81 -3.12 -28.18
N ALA A 54 -5.03 -2.19 -27.63
CA ALA A 54 -3.94 -1.54 -28.35
C ALA A 54 -2.76 -2.49 -28.66
N GLU A 55 -2.73 -3.67 -28.02
CA GLU A 55 -1.77 -4.76 -28.22
C GLU A 55 -2.46 -6.04 -28.68
N GLY A 56 -3.49 -5.94 -29.53
CA GLY A 56 -4.15 -7.13 -30.08
C GLY A 56 -4.83 -8.01 -29.03
N GLY A 57 -5.22 -7.44 -27.88
CA GLY A 57 -5.87 -8.18 -26.79
C GLY A 57 -4.90 -8.86 -25.82
N ARG A 58 -3.63 -8.45 -25.82
CA ARG A 58 -2.60 -8.96 -24.90
C ARG A 58 -3.06 -8.87 -23.44
N LEU A 59 -2.86 -9.95 -22.70
CA LEU A 59 -3.30 -10.09 -21.32
C LEU A 59 -2.38 -9.34 -20.36
N TYR A 60 -2.98 -8.58 -19.46
CA TYR A 60 -2.36 -8.00 -18.27
C TYR A 60 -3.14 -8.47 -17.04
N ILE A 61 -2.44 -8.74 -15.94
CA ILE A 61 -3.05 -9.21 -14.70
C ILE A 61 -2.46 -8.41 -13.53
N LEU A 62 -3.32 -7.73 -12.78
CA LEU A 62 -2.95 -7.18 -11.47
C LEU A 62 -3.04 -8.28 -10.42
N TYR A 63 -1.95 -8.46 -9.68
CA TYR A 63 -1.87 -9.37 -8.54
C TYR A 63 -2.16 -8.57 -7.27
N ASP A 64 -3.40 -8.64 -6.81
CA ASP A 64 -3.88 -8.02 -5.59
C ASP A 64 -3.86 -9.04 -4.43
N ILE A 65 -3.77 -8.53 -3.21
CA ILE A 65 -3.84 -9.31 -1.98
C ILE A 65 -5.29 -9.40 -1.51
N ASN A 66 -5.71 -10.60 -1.12
CA ASN A 66 -7.02 -10.90 -0.57
C ASN A 66 -6.88 -11.49 0.84
N GLY A 67 -7.36 -10.77 1.85
CA GLY A 67 -7.38 -11.24 3.23
C GLY A 67 -6.12 -10.89 4.05
N PRO A 68 -6.14 -11.24 5.35
CA PRO A 68 -5.18 -10.75 6.34
C PRO A 68 -3.78 -11.39 6.25
N ASP A 69 -3.65 -12.51 5.55
CA ASP A 69 -2.41 -13.31 5.49
C ASP A 69 -1.58 -13.03 4.23
N GLY A 70 -2.13 -12.23 3.31
CA GLY A 70 -1.47 -11.82 2.07
C GLY A 70 -0.57 -10.62 2.30
N CYS A 71 0.66 -10.70 1.79
CA CYS A 71 1.62 -9.61 1.86
C CYS A 71 1.91 -9.02 0.48
N LEU A 72 2.17 -7.72 0.48
CA LEU A 72 2.70 -7.03 -0.68
C LEU A 72 4.17 -7.41 -0.88
N ASN A 73 4.61 -7.40 -2.13
CA ASN A 73 5.87 -8.01 -2.51
C ASN A 73 6.89 -6.94 -2.92
N ASP A 74 8.16 -7.26 -2.67
CA ASP A 74 9.27 -6.55 -3.28
C ASP A 74 9.35 -6.83 -4.79
N PHE A 75 10.23 -6.08 -5.47
CA PHE A 75 10.38 -6.15 -6.91
C PHE A 75 10.82 -7.53 -7.41
N GLN A 76 11.76 -8.18 -6.72
CA GLN A 76 12.30 -9.48 -7.15
C GLN A 76 11.26 -10.58 -7.02
N THR A 77 10.51 -10.56 -5.91
CA THR A 77 9.39 -11.45 -5.67
C THR A 77 8.29 -11.23 -6.71
N ALA A 78 7.96 -9.98 -7.05
CA ALA A 78 7.02 -9.67 -8.11
C ALA A 78 7.46 -10.27 -9.47
N LYS A 79 8.73 -10.10 -9.88
CA LYS A 79 9.26 -10.72 -11.10
C LYS A 79 9.18 -12.25 -11.05
N ALA A 80 9.53 -12.86 -9.92
CA ALA A 80 9.47 -14.30 -9.75
C ALA A 80 8.04 -14.85 -9.86
N VAL A 81 7.06 -14.15 -9.28
CA VAL A 81 5.64 -14.53 -9.36
C VAL A 81 5.12 -14.43 -10.80
N CYS A 82 5.46 -13.36 -11.53
CA CYS A 82 5.10 -13.27 -12.96
C CYS A 82 5.73 -14.42 -13.75
N ALA A 83 7.02 -14.68 -13.56
CA ALA A 83 7.75 -15.73 -14.28
C ALA A 83 7.17 -17.14 -14.00
N ARG A 84 6.81 -17.44 -12.75
CA ARG A 84 6.13 -18.69 -12.36
C ARG A 84 4.85 -18.91 -13.17
N ASP A 85 4.08 -17.83 -13.39
CA ASP A 85 2.83 -17.87 -14.14
C ASP A 85 3.04 -17.77 -15.66
N LYS A 86 4.31 -17.86 -16.14
CA LYS A 86 4.71 -17.72 -17.55
C LYS A 86 4.35 -16.35 -18.14
N LEU A 87 4.39 -15.33 -17.28
CA LEU A 87 4.19 -13.92 -17.62
C LEU A 87 5.50 -13.16 -17.34
N GLU A 88 5.58 -11.93 -17.83
CA GLU A 88 6.64 -10.99 -17.48
C GLU A 88 6.07 -9.86 -16.62
N LEU A 89 6.91 -9.15 -15.87
CA LEU A 89 6.47 -7.93 -15.21
C LEU A 89 6.20 -6.86 -16.29
N ALA A 90 5.14 -6.08 -16.14
CA ALA A 90 4.75 -5.10 -17.16
C ALA A 90 5.88 -4.06 -17.37
N PRO A 91 6.40 -3.86 -18.60
CA PRO A 91 7.55 -2.99 -18.81
C PRO A 91 7.22 -1.51 -18.67
N GLN A 92 8.20 -0.74 -18.22
CA GLN A 92 8.13 0.71 -18.04
C GLN A 92 8.33 1.51 -19.33
N ASP A 93 9.06 0.96 -20.31
CA ASP A 93 9.46 1.63 -21.56
C ASP A 93 8.46 1.43 -22.72
N ASP A 94 7.31 0.83 -22.45
CA ASP A 94 6.25 0.58 -23.43
C ASP A 94 4.99 1.38 -23.07
N SER A 95 4.62 2.34 -23.91
CA SER A 95 3.48 3.22 -23.68
C SER A 95 2.14 2.46 -23.57
N LYS A 96 1.99 1.33 -24.29
CA LYS A 96 0.80 0.50 -24.24
C LYS A 96 0.74 -0.30 -22.94
N SER A 97 1.89 -0.76 -22.46
CA SER A 97 2.04 -1.35 -21.13
C SER A 97 1.67 -0.35 -20.03
N LEU A 98 2.22 0.86 -20.07
CA LEU A 98 1.89 1.90 -19.09
C LEU A 98 0.39 2.21 -19.07
N ALA A 99 -0.28 2.26 -20.23
CA ALA A 99 -1.73 2.45 -20.30
C ALA A 99 -2.51 1.29 -19.65
N ALA A 100 -2.10 0.05 -19.89
CA ALA A 100 -2.71 -1.12 -19.26
C ALA A 100 -2.50 -1.16 -17.74
N VAL A 101 -1.31 -0.78 -17.27
CA VAL A 101 -1.03 -0.64 -15.83
C VAL A 101 -1.87 0.47 -15.23
N ARG A 102 -2.06 1.61 -15.92
CA ARG A 102 -2.98 2.66 -15.46
C ARG A 102 -4.41 2.15 -15.31
N GLN A 103 -4.90 1.43 -16.31
CA GLN A 103 -6.23 0.81 -16.27
C GLN A 103 -6.40 -0.12 -15.06
N LEU A 104 -5.38 -0.90 -14.72
CA LEU A 104 -5.45 -1.90 -13.65
C LEU A 104 -5.19 -1.32 -12.26
N ALA A 105 -4.10 -0.58 -12.08
CA ALA A 105 -3.60 -0.14 -10.78
C ALA A 105 -4.21 1.20 -10.34
N ILE A 106 -4.32 2.18 -11.23
CA ILE A 106 -4.76 3.54 -10.88
C ILE A 106 -6.26 3.59 -10.63
N SER A 107 -7.05 2.86 -11.42
CA SER A 107 -8.49 2.69 -11.16
C SER A 107 -8.81 2.04 -9.81
N ARG A 108 -7.79 1.53 -9.11
CA ARG A 108 -7.87 0.90 -7.79
C ARG A 108 -7.04 1.63 -6.74
N HIS A 109 -6.45 2.77 -7.08
CA HIS A 109 -5.60 3.58 -6.20
C HIS A 109 -4.44 2.78 -5.58
N VAL A 110 -3.75 1.97 -6.39
CA VAL A 110 -2.60 1.20 -5.91
C VAL A 110 -1.33 1.54 -6.66
N THR A 111 -0.21 1.49 -5.94
CA THR A 111 1.14 1.53 -6.51
C THR A 111 1.54 0.13 -6.99
N SER A 112 2.23 0.05 -8.13
CA SER A 112 2.63 -1.25 -8.71
C SER A 112 4.03 -1.25 -9.32
N TRP A 113 4.76 -2.36 -9.16
CA TRP A 113 6.06 -2.57 -9.81
C TRP A 113 5.92 -2.64 -11.35
N LEU A 114 6.94 -2.13 -12.05
CA LEU A 114 7.13 -2.18 -13.49
C LEU A 114 8.50 -2.76 -13.82
N ASP A 115 8.63 -3.48 -14.92
CA ASP A 115 9.94 -3.98 -15.37
C ASP A 115 10.78 -2.89 -16.02
N GLY A 116 12.10 -3.00 -15.85
CA GLY A 116 13.09 -2.08 -16.40
C GLY A 116 14.49 -2.40 -15.91
N ASP A 117 15.49 -1.74 -16.49
CA ASP A 117 16.89 -1.89 -16.08
C ASP A 117 17.12 -1.28 -14.70
N THR A 118 17.67 -2.07 -13.78
CA THR A 118 17.98 -1.67 -12.41
C THR A 118 19.48 -1.52 -12.16
N SER A 119 20.32 -1.73 -13.18
CA SER A 119 21.78 -1.86 -13.05
C SER A 119 22.49 -0.56 -12.70
N GLU A 120 21.99 0.59 -13.17
CA GLU A 120 22.70 1.87 -13.03
C GLU A 120 22.70 2.41 -11.59
N PHE A 121 21.60 2.24 -10.86
CA PHE A 121 21.42 2.81 -9.51
C PHE A 121 20.90 1.83 -8.46
N GLY A 122 20.64 0.57 -8.82
CA GLY A 122 20.00 -0.40 -7.92
C GLY A 122 18.57 0.00 -7.51
N LEU A 123 17.93 0.88 -8.28
CA LEU A 123 16.55 1.31 -8.09
C LEU A 123 15.63 0.55 -9.03
N CYS A 124 14.40 0.32 -8.58
CA CYS A 124 13.37 -0.40 -9.30
C CYS A 124 12.25 0.53 -9.73
N TYR A 125 11.70 0.28 -10.92
CA TYR A 125 10.61 1.08 -11.47
C TYR A 125 9.27 0.69 -10.85
N LEU A 126 8.50 1.68 -10.43
CA LEU A 126 7.10 1.49 -10.06
C LEU A 126 6.23 2.57 -10.70
N MET A 127 4.96 2.26 -10.90
CA MET A 127 3.90 3.23 -11.16
C MET A 127 3.22 3.58 -9.85
N SER A 128 3.25 4.85 -9.46
CA SER A 128 2.52 5.35 -8.29
C SER A 128 1.01 5.23 -8.49
N GLN A 129 0.23 5.30 -7.41
CA GLN A 129 -1.23 5.30 -7.48
C GLN A 129 -1.82 6.50 -8.25
N GLU A 130 -1.02 7.52 -8.54
CA GLU A 130 -1.37 8.70 -9.36
C GLU A 130 -1.02 8.53 -10.85
N GLY A 131 -0.30 7.46 -11.23
CA GLY A 131 -0.05 7.12 -12.63
C GLY A 131 1.30 7.57 -13.18
N PHE A 132 2.22 7.98 -12.30
CA PHE A 132 3.59 8.35 -12.66
C PHE A 132 4.56 7.20 -12.45
N VAL A 133 5.57 7.14 -13.31
CA VAL A 133 6.68 6.21 -13.16
C VAL A 133 7.76 6.83 -12.28
N HIS A 134 8.21 6.09 -11.27
CA HIS A 134 9.31 6.47 -10.39
C HIS A 134 10.32 5.34 -10.25
N GLN A 135 11.55 5.71 -9.93
CA GLN A 135 12.57 4.78 -9.44
C GLN A 135 12.60 4.83 -7.91
N GLN A 136 12.49 3.68 -7.26
CA GLN A 136 12.45 3.56 -5.79
C GLN A 136 13.29 2.37 -5.33
N GLY A 137 13.57 2.28 -4.03
CA GLY A 137 14.25 1.10 -3.48
C GLY A 137 13.46 -0.17 -3.74
N CYS A 138 14.12 -1.24 -4.18
CA CYS A 138 13.45 -2.45 -4.67
C CYS A 138 12.67 -3.27 -3.62
N ASN A 139 12.88 -2.99 -2.33
CA ASN A 139 12.29 -3.72 -1.21
C ASN A 139 10.94 -3.14 -0.73
N GLN A 140 10.34 -2.22 -1.49
CA GLN A 140 9.06 -1.63 -1.11
C GLN A 140 7.93 -2.67 -1.22
N PRO A 141 7.04 -2.76 -0.23
CA PRO A 141 5.91 -3.67 -0.27
C PRO A 141 4.78 -3.06 -1.11
N VAL A 142 4.73 -3.36 -2.41
CA VAL A 142 3.68 -2.87 -3.32
C VAL A 142 3.07 -3.99 -4.16
N ARG A 143 2.04 -3.67 -4.94
CA ARG A 143 1.42 -4.62 -5.88
C ARG A 143 2.24 -4.69 -7.17
N PHE A 144 1.81 -5.51 -8.12
CA PHE A 144 2.49 -5.65 -9.39
C PHE A 144 1.53 -6.12 -10.48
N VAL A 145 1.84 -5.74 -11.72
CA VAL A 145 1.07 -6.13 -12.90
C VAL A 145 1.95 -7.01 -13.77
N CYS A 146 1.50 -8.22 -14.05
CA CYS A 146 2.15 -9.10 -15.01
C CYS A 146 1.51 -8.97 -16.40
N ARG A 147 2.31 -9.17 -17.45
CA ARG A 147 1.93 -9.12 -18.87
C ARG A 147 2.19 -10.47 -19.53
N GLY A 148 1.28 -10.94 -20.38
CA GLY A 148 1.47 -12.15 -21.19
C GLY A 148 2.54 -11.98 -22.25
N ALA A 149 3.09 -13.07 -22.78
CA ALA A 149 4.03 -13.02 -23.90
C ALA A 149 3.36 -12.47 -25.18
N ALA A 150 4.15 -11.87 -26.07
CA ALA A 150 3.66 -11.47 -27.38
C ALA A 150 3.32 -12.72 -28.21
N GLY A 151 2.10 -12.81 -28.76
CA GLY A 151 1.67 -13.92 -29.60
C GLY A 151 0.94 -15.07 -28.90
N THR A 152 0.63 -14.97 -27.60
CA THR A 152 -0.41 -15.84 -27.00
C THR A 152 -1.79 -15.26 -27.31
N ASP A 153 -2.21 -15.41 -28.56
CA ASP A 153 -3.57 -15.14 -29.01
C ASP A 153 -4.52 -16.16 -28.38
N SER A 154 -5.03 -15.85 -27.19
CA SER A 154 -6.29 -16.46 -26.74
C SER A 154 -7.43 -15.56 -27.17
N ALA A 155 -7.86 -15.75 -28.42
CA ALA A 155 -9.10 -15.23 -28.94
C ALA A 155 -10.28 -15.82 -28.15
N LEU A 156 -10.85 -15.04 -27.23
CA LEU A 156 -12.16 -15.28 -26.61
C LEU A 156 -12.79 -13.91 -26.29
N PRO A 157 -14.14 -13.81 -26.19
CA PRO A 157 -14.90 -12.60 -26.48
C PRO A 157 -14.54 -11.44 -25.57
N SER A 158 -14.48 -10.25 -26.17
CA SER A 158 -14.22 -8.98 -25.50
C SER A 158 -15.07 -8.84 -24.23
N PRO A 159 -14.47 -8.55 -23.06
CA PRO A 159 -15.25 -8.01 -21.96
C PRO A 159 -15.89 -6.68 -22.39
N PRO A 160 -17.05 -6.31 -21.83
CA PRO A 160 -17.71 -5.05 -22.15
C PRO A 160 -16.73 -3.88 -21.92
N PRO A 161 -16.86 -2.78 -22.69
CA PRO A 161 -16.00 -1.62 -22.52
C PRO A 161 -16.00 -1.21 -21.05
N SER A 162 -14.84 -1.31 -20.40
CA SER A 162 -14.62 -0.65 -19.13
C SER A 162 -14.76 0.84 -19.40
N GLN A 163 -15.85 1.42 -18.94
CA GLN A 163 -16.10 2.85 -19.03
C GLN A 163 -14.97 3.57 -18.28
N LEU A 164 -14.01 4.10 -19.03
CA LEU A 164 -13.09 5.11 -18.52
C LEU A 164 -13.32 6.37 -19.35
N SER A 165 -14.17 7.22 -18.80
CA SER A 165 -14.02 8.67 -18.84
C SER A 165 -15.02 9.26 -17.86
N GLN A 166 -14.76 9.08 -16.57
CA GLN A 166 -15.16 10.14 -15.67
C GLN A 166 -14.24 11.31 -16.04
N ALA A 167 -14.76 12.24 -16.83
CA ALA A 167 -14.02 13.42 -17.26
C ALA A 167 -13.59 14.17 -15.99
N CYS A 168 -12.29 14.27 -15.77
CA CYS A 168 -11.74 15.07 -14.69
C CYS A 168 -12.31 16.50 -14.78
N VAL A 169 -12.76 17.04 -13.64
CA VAL A 169 -13.12 18.45 -13.55
C VAL A 169 -11.83 19.28 -13.72
N ASP A 170 -11.91 20.38 -14.47
CA ASP A 170 -10.75 21.26 -14.73
C ASP A 170 -10.09 21.70 -13.40
N PRO A 171 -8.81 21.38 -13.19
CA PRO A 171 -8.08 21.67 -11.95
C PRO A 171 -8.00 23.17 -11.63
N PHE A 172 -8.18 24.07 -12.60
CA PHE A 172 -8.19 25.51 -12.33
C PHE A 172 -9.55 26.04 -11.85
N THR A 173 -10.61 25.25 -12.01
CA THR A 173 -11.98 25.62 -11.59
C THR A 173 -12.51 24.75 -10.46
N TYR A 174 -11.76 23.74 -10.04
CA TYR A 174 -12.16 22.82 -8.99
C TYR A 174 -12.21 23.50 -7.60
N ALA A 175 -13.26 23.21 -6.84
CA ALA A 175 -13.46 23.75 -5.50
C ALA A 175 -12.66 22.96 -4.45
N TYR A 176 -11.35 23.20 -4.38
CA TYR A 176 -10.48 22.55 -3.39
C TYR A 176 -10.85 22.92 -1.96
N LYS A 177 -10.75 21.94 -1.05
CA LYS A 177 -10.70 22.23 0.38
C LYS A 177 -9.29 22.65 0.73
N LYS A 178 -9.13 23.87 1.24
CA LYS A 178 -7.83 24.39 1.67
C LYS A 178 -7.60 24.07 3.14
N ILE A 179 -6.45 23.49 3.44
CA ILE A 179 -5.99 23.25 4.81
C ILE A 179 -4.73 24.08 5.01
N GLU A 180 -4.80 25.03 5.94
CA GLU A 180 -3.71 25.94 6.24
C GLU A 180 -2.88 25.45 7.43
N TYR A 181 -1.57 25.45 7.29
CA TYR A 181 -0.62 25.13 8.35
C TYR A 181 0.46 26.20 8.43
N ARG A 182 0.61 26.84 9.60
CA ARG A 182 1.71 27.78 9.86
C ARG A 182 2.82 27.05 10.61
N ASN A 183 3.99 26.95 9.99
CA ASN A 183 5.15 26.31 10.60
C ASN A 183 5.85 27.29 11.57
N PRO A 184 5.78 27.07 12.90
CA PRO A 184 6.43 27.95 13.86
C PRO A 184 7.96 27.91 13.77
N ALA A 185 8.55 26.80 13.31
CA ALA A 185 10.00 26.67 13.14
C ALA A 185 10.54 27.52 11.98
N GLU A 186 9.67 27.88 11.03
CA GLU A 186 10.01 28.70 9.86
C GLU A 186 9.39 30.10 9.98
N ARG A 187 9.45 30.71 11.17
CA ARG A 187 8.92 32.06 11.44
C ARG A 187 7.46 32.24 11.02
N GLY A 188 6.66 31.18 11.16
CA GLY A 188 5.24 31.20 10.81
C GLY A 188 4.94 31.08 9.32
N ARG A 189 5.88 30.54 8.52
CA ARG A 189 5.66 30.26 7.09
C ARG A 189 4.37 29.46 6.90
N LEU A 190 3.51 29.95 6.02
CA LEU A 190 2.23 29.34 5.71
C LEU A 190 2.38 28.29 4.61
N TYR A 191 1.85 27.11 4.87
CA TYR A 191 1.66 26.02 3.92
C TYR A 191 0.16 25.87 3.70
N ILE A 192 -0.26 25.72 2.45
CA ILE A 192 -1.65 25.49 2.08
C ILE A 192 -1.69 24.15 1.35
N LEU A 193 -2.40 23.18 1.92
CA LEU A 193 -2.74 21.93 1.27
C LEU A 193 -4.07 22.10 0.55
N TYR A 194 -4.07 21.82 -0.76
CA TYR A 194 -5.27 21.79 -1.59
C TYR A 194 -5.78 20.36 -1.66
N ASP A 195 -6.78 20.05 -0.85
CA ASP A 195 -7.37 18.72 -0.71
C ASP A 195 -8.52 18.54 -1.71
N ILE A 196 -8.53 17.39 -2.36
CA ILE A 196 -9.53 17.01 -3.35
C ILE A 196 -10.62 16.22 -2.62
N ASN A 197 -11.68 16.92 -2.20
CA ASN A 197 -12.83 16.27 -1.59
C ASN A 197 -13.70 15.58 -2.65
N GLY A 198 -13.29 14.41 -3.13
CA GLY A 198 -14.15 13.54 -3.92
C GLY A 198 -13.44 12.78 -5.04
N PRO A 199 -14.12 11.79 -5.64
CA PRO A 199 -13.55 10.93 -6.68
C PRO A 199 -13.29 11.64 -8.02
N ASP A 200 -13.75 12.89 -8.18
CA ASP A 200 -13.82 13.59 -9.48
C ASP A 200 -12.76 14.70 -9.67
N GLY A 201 -11.98 15.04 -8.64
CA GLY A 201 -10.90 16.01 -8.79
C GLY A 201 -9.58 15.32 -9.14
N CYS A 202 -8.94 15.78 -10.21
CA CYS A 202 -7.68 15.22 -10.68
C CYS A 202 -6.59 16.30 -10.60
N LEU A 203 -5.66 16.17 -9.66
CA LEU A 203 -4.33 16.77 -9.81
C LEU A 203 -3.46 15.70 -10.45
N ASN A 204 -3.53 15.61 -11.77
CA ASN A 204 -2.97 14.51 -12.56
C ASN A 204 -1.54 14.75 -13.04
N ASP A 205 -0.91 15.89 -12.69
CA ASP A 205 0.52 16.13 -12.91
C ASP A 205 1.11 17.24 -12.02
N PHE A 206 2.43 17.17 -11.81
CA PHE A 206 3.19 18.13 -11.00
C PHE A 206 3.13 19.56 -11.55
N GLN A 207 3.07 19.76 -12.87
CA GLN A 207 3.00 21.09 -13.46
C GLN A 207 1.64 21.74 -13.19
N THR A 208 0.57 20.96 -13.25
CA THR A 208 -0.79 21.36 -12.89
C THR A 208 -0.88 21.70 -11.41
N ALA A 209 -0.36 20.84 -10.52
CA ALA A 209 -0.30 21.12 -9.09
C ALA A 209 0.54 22.38 -8.78
N LYS A 210 1.67 22.55 -9.48
CA LYS A 210 2.51 23.75 -9.38
C LYS A 210 1.77 25.00 -9.86
N ALA A 211 1.00 24.92 -10.95
CA ALA A 211 0.24 26.04 -11.48
C ALA A 211 -0.94 26.44 -10.57
N VAL A 212 -1.58 25.48 -9.90
CA VAL A 212 -2.63 25.75 -8.89
C VAL A 212 -2.05 26.40 -7.63
N CYS A 213 -0.80 26.07 -7.29
CA CYS A 213 -0.10 26.62 -6.13
C CYS A 213 0.69 27.92 -6.41
N ALA A 214 0.76 28.38 -7.66
CA ALA A 214 1.50 29.57 -8.08
C ALA A 214 0.70 30.85 -7.86
#